data_AF-A0AAV4ICX6-F1
#
_entry.id   AF-A0AAV4ICX6-F1
#
_cell.length_a   1.000
_cell.length_b   1.000
_cell.length_c   1.000
_cell.angle_alpha   90.00
_cell.angle_beta   90.00
_cell.angle_gamma   90.00
#
_symmetry.space_group_name_H-M   'P 1'
#
loop_
_entity.id
_entity.type
_entity.pdbx_description
1 polymer ?
#
loop_
_entity_poly.entity_id
_entity_poly.type
_entity_poly.pdbx_seq_one_letter_code
_entity_poly.pdbx_strand_id
1 'polypeptide(L)'
;MRCFRCHRFGHGRDRCRRNIDLCVKCGETGLRGEEYDRSHKCINCKGDHPASSKNCPKYLEEQAILRYKAHNGGTFGQARAAVVMEVAKEVRP
;
A
#
# COMPACT_ATOMS: atom_id res chain seq x y z
N MET A 1 1.93 6.68 1.45
CA MET A 1 0.98 6.93 2.59
C MET A 1 -0.11 5.87 2.56
N ARG A 2 -0.50 5.27 3.69
CA ARG A 2 -1.58 4.26 3.77
C ARG A 2 -2.86 4.86 4.36
N CYS A 3 -4.00 4.62 3.72
CA CYS A 3 -5.29 5.00 4.26
C CYS A 3 -5.67 4.09 5.44
N PHE A 4 -5.97 4.65 6.61
CA PHE A 4 -6.40 3.86 7.79
C PHE A 4 -7.85 3.36 7.70
N ARG A 5 -8.62 3.81 6.71
CA ARG A 5 -9.97 3.31 6.43
C ARG A 5 -9.97 2.15 5.45
N CYS A 6 -9.35 2.30 4.27
CA CYS A 6 -9.40 1.27 3.23
C CYS A 6 -8.09 0.50 3.03
N HIS A 7 -7.03 0.86 3.76
CA HIS A 7 -5.69 0.25 3.70
C HIS A 7 -4.97 0.26 2.35
N ARG A 8 -5.51 0.98 1.36
CA ARG A 8 -4.82 1.27 0.10
C ARG A 8 -3.81 2.40 0.26
N PHE A 9 -2.81 2.41 -0.60
CA PHE A 9 -1.82 3.48 -0.68
C PHE A 9 -2.34 4.69 -1.50
N GLY A 10 -1.61 5.80 -1.42
CA GLY A 10 -1.85 7.01 -2.21
C GLY A 10 -2.81 8.05 -1.62
N HIS A 11 -3.51 7.77 -0.51
CA HIS A 11 -4.38 8.74 0.16
C HIS A 11 -4.51 8.49 1.67
N GLY A 12 -4.86 9.54 2.41
CA GLY A 12 -5.17 9.50 3.84
C GLY A 12 -6.64 9.20 4.12
N ARG A 13 -7.00 9.07 5.40
CA ARG A 13 -8.39 8.79 5.83
C ARG A 13 -9.37 9.87 5.35
N ASP A 14 -8.97 11.13 5.43
CA ASP A 14 -9.83 12.29 5.13
C ASP A 14 -10.20 12.41 3.65
N ARG A 15 -9.36 11.84 2.77
CA ARG A 15 -9.59 11.81 1.32
C ARG A 15 -10.13 10.46 0.84
N CYS A 16 -10.46 9.57 1.76
CA CYS A 16 -10.98 8.26 1.43
C CYS A 16 -12.45 8.35 1.04
N ARG A 17 -12.78 7.90 -0.17
CA ARG A 17 -14.17 7.85 -0.66
C ARG A 17 -15.01 6.71 -0.07
N ARG A 18 -14.40 5.77 0.67
CA ARG A 18 -15.15 4.74 1.38
C ARG A 18 -15.73 5.33 2.66
N ASN A 19 -16.90 4.84 3.04
CA ASN A 19 -17.55 5.19 4.32
C ASN A 19 -17.39 4.09 5.39
N ILE A 20 -16.82 2.95 5.01
CA ILE A 20 -16.65 1.78 5.88
C ILE A 20 -15.16 1.49 6.04
N ASP A 21 -14.75 1.23 7.29
CA ASP A 21 -13.41 0.79 7.63
C ASP A 21 -13.24 -0.70 7.29
N LEU A 22 -12.17 -1.02 6.56
CA LEU A 22 -11.80 -2.38 6.19
C LEU A 22 -10.87 -2.97 7.26
N CYS A 23 -10.92 -4.29 7.41
CA CYS A 23 -9.98 -5.00 8.26
C CYS A 23 -8.56 -4.94 7.69
N VAL A 24 -7.58 -4.62 8.52
CA VAL A 24 -6.15 -4.58 8.12
C VAL A 24 -5.60 -5.97 7.79
N LYS A 25 -6.16 -7.03 8.38
CA LYS A 25 -5.72 -8.42 8.21
C LYS A 25 -6.19 -9.03 6.89
N CYS A 26 -7.49 -8.93 6.57
CA CYS A 26 -8.10 -9.60 5.42
C CYS A 26 -8.73 -8.66 4.37
N GLY A 27 -8.89 -7.36 4.66
CA GLY A 27 -9.42 -6.37 3.72
C GLY A 27 -10.95 -6.33 3.58
N GLU A 28 -11.68 -7.04 4.44
CA GLU A 28 -13.16 -7.11 4.41
C GLU A 28 -13.83 -6.09 5.35
N THR A 29 -15.10 -5.79 5.08
CA THR A 29 -15.97 -4.91 5.88
C THR A 29 -16.68 -5.67 6.99
N GLY A 30 -17.03 -5.00 8.09
CA GLY A 30 -17.95 -5.55 9.11
C GLY A 30 -17.30 -6.26 10.30
N LEU A 31 -15.96 -6.32 10.36
CA LEU A 31 -15.24 -6.94 11.47
C LEU A 31 -15.06 -5.94 12.63
N ARG A 32 -16.10 -5.79 13.45
CA ARG A 32 -16.00 -5.28 14.83
C ARG A 32 -16.36 -6.41 15.79
N GLY A 33 -15.35 -7.12 16.29
CA GLY A 33 -15.51 -8.17 17.30
C GLY A 33 -15.60 -9.58 16.72
N GLU A 34 -14.81 -10.49 17.30
CA GLU A 34 -15.00 -11.95 17.39
C GLU A 34 -15.02 -12.84 16.13
N GLU A 35 -14.99 -12.34 14.89
CA GLU A 35 -14.75 -13.23 13.72
C GLU A 35 -13.24 -13.35 13.42
N TYR A 36 -12.57 -14.13 14.28
CA TYR A 36 -11.11 -14.19 14.48
C TYR A 36 -10.34 -15.10 13.50
N ASP A 37 -10.98 -15.80 12.56
CA ASP A 37 -10.31 -16.89 11.80
C ASP A 37 -10.27 -16.71 10.28
N ARG A 38 -9.99 -15.49 9.81
CA ARG A 38 -9.73 -15.25 8.38
C ARG A 38 -8.24 -15.12 8.12
N SER A 39 -7.73 -15.94 7.20
CA SER A 39 -6.35 -15.88 6.72
C SER A 39 -5.98 -14.47 6.28
N HIS A 40 -4.71 -14.12 6.45
CA HIS A 40 -4.25 -12.81 6.04
C HIS A 40 -4.38 -12.64 4.53
N LYS A 41 -4.82 -11.47 4.10
CA LYS A 41 -4.93 -11.14 2.69
C LYS A 41 -4.66 -9.66 2.50
N CYS A 42 -3.49 -9.35 1.97
CA CYS A 42 -3.12 -7.98 1.72
C CYS A 42 -4.00 -7.40 0.60
N ILE A 43 -4.71 -6.30 0.87
CA ILE A 43 -5.55 -5.67 -0.17
C ILE A 43 -4.72 -5.12 -1.35
N ASN A 44 -3.44 -4.80 -1.12
CA ASN A 44 -2.55 -4.15 -2.08
C ASN A 44 -1.83 -5.14 -3.02
N CYS A 45 -1.26 -6.22 -2.50
CA CYS A 45 -0.52 -7.23 -3.29
C CYS A 45 -1.19 -8.60 -3.36
N LYS A 46 -2.29 -8.82 -2.62
CA LYS A 46 -3.00 -10.11 -2.48
C LYS A 46 -2.21 -11.24 -1.81
N GLY A 47 -1.04 -10.96 -1.22
CA GLY A 47 -0.26 -11.93 -0.46
C GLY A 47 -0.83 -12.26 0.92
N ASP A 48 -0.36 -13.37 1.49
CA ASP A 48 -0.74 -13.89 2.82
C ASP A 48 -0.04 -13.13 3.95
N HIS A 49 -0.38 -11.84 4.08
CA HIS A 49 0.06 -10.98 5.16
C HIS A 49 -0.90 -9.79 5.30
N PRO A 50 -0.96 -9.12 6.46
CA PRO A 50 -1.81 -7.94 6.63
C PRO A 50 -1.36 -6.78 5.72
N ALA A 51 -2.27 -5.86 5.44
CA ALA A 51 -2.00 -4.65 4.64
C ALA A 51 -1.03 -3.66 5.33
N SER A 52 -0.72 -3.87 6.62
CA SER A 52 0.28 -3.12 7.38
C SER A 52 1.70 -3.71 7.28
N SER A 53 1.89 -4.86 6.64
CA SER A 53 3.21 -5.51 6.55
C SER A 53 4.21 -4.62 5.81
N LYS A 54 5.40 -4.43 6.41
CA LYS A 54 6.54 -3.71 5.81
C LYS A 54 7.26 -4.53 4.74
N ASN A 55 7.00 -5.84 4.68
CA ASN A 55 7.57 -6.73 3.67
C ASN A 55 6.67 -6.83 2.43
N CYS A 56 5.54 -6.10 2.41
CA CYS A 56 4.66 -6.06 1.26
C CYS A 56 5.41 -5.43 0.06
N PRO A 57 5.45 -6.07 -1.12
CA PRO A 57 6.13 -5.51 -2.28
C PRO A 57 5.54 -4.16 -2.70
N LYS A 58 4.21 -3.99 -2.58
CA LYS A 58 3.55 -2.70 -2.82
C LYS A 58 3.86 -1.62 -1.79
N TYR A 59 4.19 -2.01 -0.55
CA TYR A 59 4.66 -1.05 0.45
C TYR A 59 6.08 -0.57 0.11
N LEU A 60 6.97 -1.49 -0.26
CA LEU A 60 8.34 -1.17 -0.65
C LEU A 60 8.37 -0.25 -1.88
N GLU A 61 7.54 -0.53 -2.88
CA GLU A 61 7.34 0.33 -4.05
C GLU A 61 6.88 1.74 -3.65
N GLU A 62 5.81 1.86 -2.85
CA GLU A 62 5.31 3.15 -2.36
C GLU A 62 6.36 3.91 -1.53
N GLN A 63 7.16 3.20 -0.74
CA GLN A 63 8.25 3.78 0.03
C GLN A 63 9.35 4.34 -0.88
N ALA A 64 9.73 3.61 -1.93
CA ALA A 64 10.70 4.08 -2.92
C ALA A 64 10.19 5.34 -3.64
N ILE A 65 8.91 5.37 -4.03
CA ILE A 65 8.28 6.54 -4.68
C ILE A 65 8.33 7.76 -3.76
N LEU A 66 8.00 7.58 -2.48
CA LEU A 66 8.03 8.68 -1.51
C LEU A 66 9.44 9.19 -1.26
N ARG A 67 10.42 8.29 -1.16
CA ARG A 67 11.85 8.65 -1.02
C ARG A 67 12.33 9.42 -2.23
N TYR A 68 12.11 8.90 -3.44
CA TYR A 68 12.47 9.58 -4.67
C TYR A 68 11.86 10.98 -4.73
N LYS A 69 10.55 11.11 -4.47
CA LYS A 69 9.88 12.42 -4.47
C LYS A 69 10.45 13.37 -3.42
N ALA A 70 10.81 12.87 -2.24
CA ALA A 70 11.40 13.68 -1.17
C ALA A 70 12.79 14.21 -1.54
N HIS A 71 13.60 13.40 -2.24
CA HIS A 71 14.96 13.77 -2.64
C HIS A 71 15.00 14.60 -3.94
N ASN A 72 14.15 14.29 -4.91
CA ASN A 72 14.21 14.84 -6.27
C ASN A 72 13.08 15.85 -6.56
N GLY A 73 12.11 15.99 -5.66
CA GLY A 73 10.93 16.83 -5.89
C GLY A 73 9.96 16.25 -6.93
N GLY A 74 9.20 17.13 -7.58
CA GLY A 74 8.27 16.77 -8.66
C GLY A 74 6.96 16.12 -8.22
N THR A 75 6.24 15.60 -9.22
CA THR A 75 4.93 14.95 -9.05
C THR A 75 5.08 13.48 -8.67
N PHE A 76 4.04 12.91 -8.06
CA PHE A 76 4.00 11.46 -7.80
C PHE A 76 4.02 10.63 -9.09
N GLY A 77 3.54 11.16 -10.22
CA GLY A 77 3.62 10.49 -11.52
C GLY A 77 5.06 10.32 -11.99
N GLN A 78 5.85 11.39 -11.91
CA GLN A 78 7.27 11.36 -12.24
C GLN A 78 8.05 10.42 -11.32
N ALA A 79 7.80 10.48 -10.01
CA ALA A 79 8.46 9.59 -9.04
C ALA A 79 8.13 8.10 -9.29
N ARG A 80 6.88 7.78 -9.65
CA ARG A 80 6.49 6.42 -10.06
C ARG A 80 7.23 5.96 -11.29
N ALA A 81 7.29 6.79 -12.34
CA ALA A 81 8.01 6.44 -13.56
C ALA A 81 9.49 6.19 -13.28
N ALA A 82 10.13 7.03 -12.46
CA ALA A 82 11.53 6.87 -12.09
C ALA A 82 11.80 5.56 -11.33
N VAL A 83 10.99 5.24 -10.31
CA VAL A 83 11.16 3.99 -9.54
C VAL A 83 10.99 2.75 -10.42
N VAL A 84 10.03 2.75 -11.34
CA VAL A 84 9.86 1.64 -12.30
C VAL A 84 11.09 1.48 -13.19
N MET A 85 11.67 2.59 -13.65
CA MET A 85 12.89 2.57 -14.47
C MET A 85 14.11 2.09 -13.69
N GLU A 86 14.27 2.46 -12.42
CA GLU A 86 15.39 2.00 -11.58
C GLU A 86 15.29 0.49 -11.30
N VAL A 87 14.11 -0.02 -10.95
CA VAL A 87 13.88 -1.46 -10.79
C VAL A 87 14.17 -2.22 -12.09
N ALA A 88 13.78 -1.66 -13.24
CA ALA A 88 14.07 -2.27 -14.55
C ALA A 88 15.58 -2.30 -14.88
N LYS A 89 16.38 -1.39 -14.33
CA LYS A 89 17.85 -1.40 -14.50
C LYS A 89 18.51 -2.47 -13.63
N GLU A 90 18.02 -2.70 -12.41
CA GLU A 90 18.56 -3.71 -11.50
C GLU A 90 18.27 -5.16 -11.94
N VAL A 91 17.23 -5.37 -12.74
CA VAL A 91 16.84 -6.71 -13.25
C VAL A 91 17.51 -7.04 -14.59
N ARG A 92 18.37 -6.15 -15.13
CA ARG A 92 19.09 -6.41 -16.38
C ARG A 92 20.21 -7.45 -16.13
N PRO A 93 20.27 -8.56 -16.88
CA PRO A 93 21.31 -9.59 -16.73
C PRO A 93 22.71 -9.07 -17.02
#